data_AF-A0A6Y0Y647-F1
#
_entry.id   AF-A0A6Y0Y647-F1
#
_cell.length_a   1.000
_cell.length_b   1.000
_cell.length_c   1.000
_cell.angle_alpha   90.00
_cell.angle_beta   90.00
_cell.angle_gamma   90.00
#
_symmetry.space_group_name_H-M   'P 1'
#
loop_
_entity.id
_entity.type
_entity.pdbx_description
1 polymer ?
#
loop_
_entity_poly.entity_id
_entity_poly.type
_entity_poly.pdbx_seq_one_letter_code
_entity_poly.pdbx_strand_id
1 'polypeptide(L)'
;MKQMSLIEMDGFLKGKCIPRDLKVNETNAEYLVRKFGELESKLETALRECRSAGITIDNLEAKCAAMAAENAVMKKFCKDAAFDTDYEAELSMERGGFSDELNEIKTPATDAFLAEVRAQGVEMAMEHMQSSGSLTFGDCYISLNEFAAELRKGVQS
;
A
#
# COMPACT_ATOMS: atom_id res chain seq x y z
N MET A 1 -15.80 -15.75 18.73
CA MET A 1 -17.18 -16.24 19.02
C MET A 1 -17.43 -17.45 18.14
N LYS A 2 -17.82 -18.60 18.71
CA LYS A 2 -18.21 -19.76 17.91
C LYS A 2 -19.54 -19.45 17.22
N GLN A 3 -19.60 -19.61 15.90
CA GLN A 3 -20.83 -19.42 15.13
C GLN A 3 -21.80 -20.57 15.42
N MET A 4 -23.09 -20.26 15.56
CA MET A 4 -24.11 -21.27 15.80
C MET A 4 -24.24 -22.17 14.57
N SER A 5 -24.25 -23.49 14.77
CA SER A 5 -24.49 -24.44 13.69
C SER A 5 -25.96 -24.39 13.23
N LEU A 6 -26.23 -24.91 12.03
CA LEU A 6 -27.61 -24.98 11.51
C LEU A 6 -28.56 -25.77 12.44
N ILE A 7 -28.05 -26.83 13.07
CA ILE A 7 -28.84 -27.67 14.00
C ILE A 7 -29.16 -26.90 15.29
N GLU A 8 -28.18 -26.15 15.83
CA GLU A 8 -28.39 -25.31 17.01
C GLU A 8 -29.36 -24.17 16.71
N MET A 9 -29.27 -23.56 15.52
CA MET A 9 -30.17 -22.49 15.09
C MET A 9 -31.61 -23.00 14.92
N ASP A 10 -31.80 -24.17 14.30
CA ASP A 10 -33.13 -24.81 14.19
C ASP A 10 -33.72 -25.12 15.57
N GLY A 11 -32.88 -25.64 16.48
CA GLY A 11 -33.28 -25.87 17.87
C GLY A 11 -33.72 -24.59 18.58
N PHE A 12 -33.00 -23.48 18.39
CA PHE A 12 -33.30 -22.20 19.01
C PHE A 12 -34.61 -21.63 18.47
N LEU A 13 -34.78 -21.63 17.15
CA LEU A 13 -35.98 -21.12 16.48
C LEU A 13 -37.23 -21.93 16.84
N LYS A 14 -37.08 -23.23 17.15
CA LYS A 14 -38.17 -24.10 17.64
C LYS A 14 -38.35 -24.06 19.16
N GLY A 15 -37.57 -23.27 19.89
CA GLY A 15 -37.62 -23.19 21.36
C GLY A 15 -37.11 -24.45 22.09
N LYS A 16 -36.35 -25.32 21.40
CA LYS A 16 -35.79 -26.56 21.96
C LYS A 16 -34.41 -26.38 22.59
N CYS A 17 -33.72 -25.27 22.31
CA CYS A 17 -32.45 -24.94 22.95
C CYS A 17 -32.31 -23.43 23.19
N ILE A 18 -31.39 -23.07 24.10
CA ILE A 18 -31.09 -21.68 24.47
C ILE A 18 -29.65 -21.37 24.05
N PRO A 19 -29.40 -20.26 23.33
CA PRO A 19 -28.06 -19.86 22.95
C PRO A 19 -27.21 -19.60 24.19
N ARG A 20 -25.96 -20.08 24.19
CA ARG A 20 -25.04 -19.93 25.32
C ARG A 20 -24.77 -18.47 25.69
N ASP A 21 -24.83 -17.57 24.72
CA ASP A 21 -24.53 -16.15 24.87
C ASP A 21 -25.80 -15.26 24.90
N LEU A 22 -26.95 -15.87 25.23
CA LEU A 22 -28.17 -15.13 25.58
C LEU A 22 -27.98 -14.42 26.92
N LYS A 23 -28.28 -13.13 26.98
CA LYS A 23 -28.12 -12.34 28.21
C LYS A 23 -29.31 -12.54 29.14
N VAL A 24 -29.09 -12.30 30.45
CA VAL A 24 -30.19 -12.28 31.43
C VAL A 24 -31.18 -11.18 31.06
N ASN A 25 -32.47 -11.50 31.07
CA ASN A 25 -33.58 -10.62 30.65
C ASN A 25 -33.57 -10.21 29.17
N GLU A 26 -32.80 -10.88 28.31
CA GLU A 26 -32.86 -10.70 26.85
C GLU A 26 -33.89 -11.66 26.25
N THR A 27 -34.85 -11.11 25.50
CA THR A 27 -35.79 -11.89 24.72
C THR A 27 -35.13 -12.50 23.48
N ASN A 28 -35.72 -13.55 22.92
CA ASN A 28 -35.22 -14.16 21.68
C ASN A 28 -35.16 -13.15 20.51
N ALA A 29 -36.10 -12.20 20.45
CA ALA A 29 -36.12 -11.15 19.44
C ALA A 29 -34.95 -10.18 19.62
N GLU A 30 -34.70 -9.72 20.85
CA GLU A 30 -33.55 -8.85 21.16
C GLU A 30 -32.22 -9.54 20.89
N TYR A 31 -32.10 -10.83 21.22
CA TYR A 31 -30.94 -11.64 20.88
C TYR A 31 -30.66 -11.65 19.38
N LEU A 32 -31.68 -11.95 18.57
CA LEU A 32 -31.56 -11.99 17.12
C LEU A 32 -31.19 -10.62 16.55
N VAL A 33 -31.86 -9.55 16.97
CA VAL A 33 -31.54 -8.17 16.55
C VAL A 33 -30.10 -7.82 16.87
N ARG A 34 -29.62 -8.14 18.08
CA ARG A 34 -28.22 -7.94 18.44
C ARG A 34 -27.27 -8.75 17.56
N LYS A 35 -27.58 -10.01 17.26
CA LYS A 35 -26.75 -10.85 16.38
C LYS A 35 -26.71 -10.37 14.94
N PHE A 36 -27.82 -9.91 14.40
CA PHE A 36 -27.83 -9.29 13.08
C PHE A 36 -27.02 -8.00 13.06
N GLY A 37 -27.16 -7.13 14.07
CA GLY A 37 -26.32 -5.93 14.18
C GLY A 37 -24.83 -6.22 14.34
N GLU A 38 -24.45 -7.25 15.11
CA GLU A 38 -23.05 -7.72 15.20
C GLU A 38 -22.51 -8.21 13.84
N LEU A 39 -23.35 -8.87 13.02
CA LEU A 39 -22.98 -9.34 11.68
C LEU A 39 -22.88 -8.18 10.68
N GLU A 40 -23.84 -7.24 10.69
CA GLU A 40 -23.82 -6.03 9.88
C GLU A 40 -22.57 -5.18 10.18
N SER A 41 -22.24 -4.99 11.45
CA SER A 41 -21.03 -4.26 11.86
C SER A 41 -19.75 -4.94 11.35
N LYS A 42 -19.67 -6.28 11.43
CA LYS A 42 -18.53 -7.04 10.88
C LYS A 42 -18.48 -6.95 9.36
N LEU A 43 -19.62 -7.01 8.69
CA LEU A 43 -19.70 -6.87 7.24
C LEU A 43 -19.22 -5.50 6.80
N GLU A 44 -19.66 -4.42 7.46
CA GLU A 44 -19.21 -3.07 7.13
C GLU A 44 -17.70 -2.89 7.36
N THR A 45 -17.17 -3.46 8.44
CA THR A 45 -15.73 -3.44 8.72
C THR A 45 -14.95 -4.16 7.62
N ALA A 46 -15.37 -5.38 7.25
CA ALA A 46 -14.73 -6.14 6.18
C ALA A 46 -14.82 -5.43 4.82
N LEU A 47 -15.95 -4.79 4.50
CA LEU A 47 -16.10 -4.00 3.28
C LEU A 47 -15.17 -2.78 3.27
N ARG A 48 -15.02 -2.10 4.41
CA ARG A 48 -14.08 -0.99 4.55
C ARG A 48 -12.64 -1.46 4.32
N GLU A 49 -12.24 -2.57 4.93
CA GLU A 49 -10.92 -3.17 4.74
C GLU A 49 -10.67 -3.57 3.28
N CYS A 50 -11.66 -4.20 2.63
CA CYS A 50 -11.59 -4.57 1.22
C CYS A 50 -11.43 -3.35 0.31
N ARG A 51 -12.18 -2.27 0.56
CA ARG A 51 -12.03 -0.99 -0.17
C ARG A 51 -10.63 -0.40 0.01
N SER A 52 -10.09 -0.41 1.23
CA SER A 52 -8.73 0.09 1.47
C SER A 52 -7.67 -0.77 0.77
N ALA A 53 -7.82 -2.10 0.78
CA ALA A 53 -6.92 -3.01 0.09
C ALA A 53 -6.95 -2.78 -1.43
N GLY A 54 -8.13 -2.55 -2.02
CA GLY A 54 -8.27 -2.21 -3.44
C GLY A 54 -7.46 -0.99 -3.84
N ILE A 55 -7.59 0.11 -3.09
CA ILE A 55 -6.82 1.34 -3.33
C ILE A 55 -5.30 1.09 -3.25
N THR A 56 -4.86 0.26 -2.29
CA THR A 56 -3.43 -0.05 -2.18
C THR A 56 -2.92 -0.91 -3.34
N ILE A 57 -3.73 -1.84 -3.86
CA ILE A 57 -3.39 -2.67 -5.01
C ILE A 57 -3.27 -1.79 -6.25
N ASP A 58 -4.25 -0.95 -6.53
CA ASP A 58 -4.24 -0.05 -7.70
C ASP A 58 -2.99 0.85 -7.69
N ASN A 59 -2.63 1.40 -6.52
CA ASN A 59 -1.42 2.20 -6.35
C ASN A 59 -0.13 1.41 -6.61
N LEU A 60 -0.06 0.16 -6.14
CA LEU A 60 1.11 -0.70 -6.37
C LEU A 60 1.21 -1.13 -7.83
N GLU A 61 0.08 -1.46 -8.47
CA GLU A 61 0.03 -1.81 -9.89
C GLU A 61 0.51 -0.64 -10.77
N ALA A 62 0.08 0.59 -10.47
CA ALA A 62 0.54 1.79 -11.17
C ALA A 62 2.07 2.00 -11.03
N LYS A 63 2.61 1.85 -9.80
CA LYS A 63 4.07 1.95 -9.55
C LYS A 63 4.85 0.85 -10.29
N CYS A 64 4.36 -0.39 -10.25
CA CYS A 64 4.98 -1.52 -10.96
C CYS A 64 4.96 -1.33 -12.48
N ALA A 65 3.85 -0.83 -13.05
CA ALA A 65 3.76 -0.56 -14.48
C ALA A 65 4.75 0.54 -14.91
N ALA A 66 4.89 1.60 -14.12
CA ALA A 66 5.86 2.67 -14.39
C ALA A 66 7.31 2.15 -14.34
N MET A 67 7.67 1.37 -13.32
CA MET A 67 9.00 0.76 -13.23
C MET A 67 9.26 -0.26 -14.36
N ALA A 68 8.25 -1.03 -14.77
CA ALA A 68 8.38 -1.96 -15.88
C ALA A 68 8.62 -1.23 -17.22
N ALA A 69 7.94 -0.11 -17.44
CA ALA A 69 8.18 0.74 -18.60
C ALA A 69 9.60 1.32 -18.61
N GLU A 70 10.08 1.82 -17.46
CA GLU A 70 11.45 2.30 -17.32
C GLU A 70 12.49 1.19 -17.59
N ASN A 71 12.29 0.00 -17.02
CA ASN A 71 13.15 -1.15 -17.28
C ASN A 71 13.17 -1.58 -18.75
N ALA A 72 12.05 -1.46 -19.47
CA ALA A 72 11.99 -1.74 -20.90
C ALA A 72 12.82 -0.74 -21.71
N VAL A 73 12.75 0.56 -21.36
CA VAL A 73 13.58 1.61 -21.97
C VAL A 73 15.05 1.38 -21.68
N MET A 74 15.42 1.10 -20.43
CA MET A 74 16.80 0.79 -20.04
C MET A 74 17.34 -0.42 -20.80
N LYS A 75 16.55 -1.49 -20.91
CA LYS A 75 16.94 -2.69 -21.64
C LYS A 75 17.11 -2.43 -23.14
N LYS A 76 16.30 -1.54 -23.72
CA LYS A 76 16.47 -1.13 -25.12
C LYS A 76 17.76 -0.33 -25.28
N PHE A 77 18.00 0.66 -24.42
CA PHE A 77 19.24 1.44 -24.41
C PHE A 77 20.47 0.53 -24.35
N CYS A 78 20.53 -0.41 -23.42
CA CYS A 78 21.67 -1.32 -23.31
C CYS A 78 21.90 -2.20 -24.55
N LYS A 79 20.84 -2.52 -25.32
CA LYS A 79 20.98 -3.26 -26.58
C LYS A 79 21.50 -2.38 -27.70
N ASP A 80 20.96 -1.18 -27.83
CA ASP A 80 21.36 -0.22 -28.86
C ASP A 80 22.83 0.18 -28.63
N ALA A 81 23.20 0.46 -27.38
CA ALA A 81 24.56 0.84 -27.01
C ALA A 81 25.58 -0.32 -27.14
N ALA A 82 25.15 -1.58 -26.98
CA ALA A 82 25.99 -2.74 -27.28
C ALA A 82 26.25 -2.88 -28.79
N PHE A 83 25.24 -2.60 -29.62
CA PHE A 83 25.37 -2.61 -31.08
C PHE A 83 26.35 -1.53 -31.57
N ASP A 84 26.24 -0.32 -31.04
CA ASP A 84 27.14 0.79 -31.40
C ASP A 84 28.58 0.50 -30.96
N THR A 85 28.77 -0.12 -29.79
CA THR A 85 30.12 -0.51 -29.32
C THR A 85 30.76 -1.57 -30.23
N ASP A 86 29.99 -2.56 -30.71
CA ASP A 86 30.49 -3.58 -31.64
C ASP A 86 30.81 -2.97 -33.02
N TYR A 87 29.98 -2.05 -33.51
CA TYR A 87 30.18 -1.35 -34.79
C TYR A 87 31.42 -0.45 -34.79
N GLU A 88 31.61 0.36 -33.74
CA GLU A 88 32.77 1.26 -33.60
C GLU A 88 34.08 0.47 -33.41
N ALA A 89 34.02 -0.69 -32.75
CA ALA A 89 35.16 -1.60 -32.60
C ALA A 89 35.59 -2.24 -33.93
N GLU A 90 34.63 -2.64 -34.78
CA GLU A 90 34.94 -3.16 -36.13
C GLU A 90 35.53 -2.09 -37.05
N LEU A 91 35.13 -0.83 -36.90
CA LEU A 91 35.58 0.29 -37.73
C LEU A 91 36.79 1.05 -37.17
N SER A 92 37.31 0.67 -36.00
CA SER A 92 38.43 1.34 -35.31
C SER A 92 38.18 2.84 -35.05
N MET A 93 36.93 3.21 -34.78
CA MET A 93 36.51 4.58 -34.50
C MET A 93 36.59 4.89 -33.00
N GLU A 94 36.67 6.18 -32.63
CA GLU A 94 36.97 6.61 -31.27
C GLU A 94 35.73 6.45 -30.37
N ARG A 95 35.88 5.64 -29.31
CA ARG A 95 34.82 5.22 -28.36
C ARG A 95 34.33 6.38 -27.47
N GLY A 96 33.75 7.42 -28.06
CA GLY A 96 33.36 8.66 -27.37
C GLY A 96 31.86 8.83 -27.12
N GLY A 97 30.97 8.31 -27.98
CA GLY A 97 29.52 8.59 -27.90
C GLY A 97 28.80 7.96 -26.71
N PHE A 98 29.18 6.73 -26.35
CA PHE A 98 28.49 5.93 -25.32
C PHE A 98 28.46 6.57 -23.92
N SER A 99 29.51 7.30 -23.53
CA SER A 99 29.58 7.91 -22.19
C SER A 99 28.68 9.11 -22.04
N ASP A 100 28.45 9.87 -23.11
CA ASP A 100 27.61 11.06 -23.07
C ASP A 100 26.13 10.67 -23.02
N GLU A 101 25.74 9.65 -23.78
CA GLU A 101 24.38 9.10 -23.80
C GLU A 101 24.00 8.43 -22.46
N LEU A 102 24.97 7.81 -21.78
CA LEU A 102 24.77 7.21 -20.45
C LEU A 102 24.40 8.27 -19.39
N ASN A 103 24.96 9.49 -19.51
CA ASN A 103 24.66 10.60 -18.60
C ASN A 103 23.27 11.21 -18.84
N GLU A 104 22.63 10.93 -19.98
CA GLU A 104 21.29 11.42 -20.30
C GLU A 104 20.16 10.46 -19.88
N ILE A 105 20.47 9.23 -19.48
CA ILE A 105 19.46 8.27 -19.01
C ILE A 105 18.88 8.74 -17.69
N LYS A 106 17.60 9.12 -17.71
CA LYS A 106 16.82 9.47 -16.52
C LYS A 106 15.99 8.28 -16.08
N THR A 107 15.89 8.09 -14.76
CA THR A 107 15.13 7.01 -14.11
C THR A 107 13.97 7.57 -13.27
N PRO A 108 13.02 8.30 -13.89
CA PRO A 108 12.04 9.09 -13.15
C PRO A 108 11.07 8.24 -12.32
N ALA A 109 10.77 7.01 -12.73
CA ALA A 109 9.90 6.13 -11.95
C ALA A 109 10.65 5.56 -10.74
N THR A 110 11.93 5.20 -10.88
CA THR A 110 12.78 4.84 -9.74
C THR A 110 12.99 6.01 -8.79
N ASP A 111 13.23 7.22 -9.30
CA ASP A 111 13.40 8.42 -8.47
C ASP A 111 12.13 8.74 -7.68
N ALA A 112 10.96 8.68 -8.33
CA ALA A 112 9.66 8.83 -7.68
C ALA A 112 9.41 7.75 -6.63
N PHE A 113 9.78 6.49 -6.92
CA PHE A 113 9.68 5.39 -5.96
C PHE A 113 10.57 5.61 -4.73
N LEU A 114 11.83 6.02 -4.91
CA LEU A 114 12.74 6.32 -3.80
C LEU A 114 12.25 7.50 -2.97
N ALA A 115 11.65 8.51 -3.61
CA ALA A 115 11.10 9.66 -2.92
C ALA A 115 9.89 9.28 -2.05
N GLU A 116 9.02 8.41 -2.55
CA GLU A 116 7.93 7.82 -1.78
C GLU A 116 8.43 6.97 -0.61
N VAL A 117 9.45 6.11 -0.81
CA VAL A 117 10.03 5.29 0.28
C VAL A 117 10.62 6.19 1.37
N ARG A 118 11.29 7.29 1.00
CA ARG A 118 11.77 8.29 1.97
C ARG A 118 10.62 8.94 2.73
N ALA A 119 9.53 9.31 2.05
CA ALA A 119 8.35 9.87 2.69
C ALA A 119 7.71 8.89 3.70
N GLN A 120 7.59 7.61 3.33
CA GLN A 120 7.10 6.56 4.24
C GLN A 120 8.02 6.37 5.45
N GLY A 121 9.34 6.49 5.27
CA GLY A 121 10.30 6.47 6.38
C GLY A 121 10.06 7.59 7.41
N VAL A 122 9.72 8.79 6.94
CA VAL A 122 9.36 9.93 7.79
C VAL A 122 8.06 9.67 8.55
N GLU A 123 7.06 9.12 7.88
CA GLU A 123 5.76 8.78 8.48
C GLU A 123 5.90 7.70 9.57
N MET A 124 6.68 6.64 9.33
CA MET A 124 6.97 5.61 10.34
C MET A 124 7.70 6.19 11.57
N ALA A 125 8.63 7.13 11.35
CA ALA A 125 9.31 7.80 12.46
C ALA A 125 8.34 8.65 13.28
N MET A 126 7.40 9.35 12.63
CA MET A 126 6.35 10.11 13.31
C MET A 126 5.44 9.22 14.16
N GLU A 127 5.00 8.07 13.63
CA GLU A 127 4.16 7.11 14.37
C GLU A 127 4.90 6.55 15.60
N HIS A 128 6.19 6.23 15.44
CA HIS A 128 7.03 5.79 16.57
C HIS A 128 7.17 6.90 17.63
N MET A 129 7.37 8.16 17.22
CA MET A 129 7.40 9.29 18.15
C MET A 129 6.07 9.46 18.90
N GLN A 130 4.94 9.32 18.21
CA GLN A 130 3.62 9.44 18.82
C GLN A 130 3.34 8.32 19.83
N SER A 131 3.71 7.08 19.50
CA SER A 131 3.53 5.93 20.40
C SER A 131 4.41 5.99 21.66
N SER A 132 5.53 6.72 21.62
CA SER A 132 6.40 6.94 22.78
C SER A 132 5.82 7.88 23.85
N GLY A 133 4.64 8.48 23.61
CA GLY A 133 3.96 9.37 24.57
C GLY A 133 4.53 10.79 24.62
N SER A 134 5.40 11.15 23.67
CA SER A 134 5.98 12.49 23.55
C SER A 134 4.96 13.49 22.99
N LEU A 135 4.08 14.00 23.86
CA LEU A 135 2.99 14.93 23.53
C LEU A 135 3.44 16.36 23.20
N THR A 136 4.74 16.66 23.26
CA THR A 136 5.28 18.03 23.14
C THR A 136 5.72 18.42 21.72
N PHE A 137 5.39 17.61 20.71
CA PHE A 137 5.93 17.75 19.34
C PHE A 137 4.87 18.11 18.28
N GLY A 138 3.80 18.83 18.64
CA GLY A 138 2.74 19.21 17.69
C GLY A 138 3.27 19.90 16.43
N ASP A 139 4.14 20.90 16.59
CA ASP A 139 4.76 21.61 15.47
C ASP A 139 5.72 20.73 14.67
N CYS A 140 6.43 19.81 15.33
CA CYS A 140 7.29 18.85 14.64
C CYS A 140 6.48 17.81 13.85
N TYR A 141 5.30 17.43 14.32
CA TYR A 141 4.41 16.53 13.58
C TYR A 141 3.91 17.19 12.29
N ILE A 142 3.55 18.48 12.35
CA ILE A 142 3.17 19.27 11.17
C ILE A 142 4.36 19.35 10.21
N SER A 143 5.53 19.74 10.70
CA SER A 143 6.75 19.89 9.87
C SER A 143 7.20 18.58 9.21
N LEU A 144 7.13 17.45 9.92
CA LEU A 144 7.48 16.14 9.34
C LEU A 144 6.47 15.69 8.28
N ASN A 145 5.18 16.01 8.47
CA ASN A 145 4.14 15.71 7.50
C ASN A 145 4.30 16.55 6.22
N GLU A 146 4.63 17.85 6.37
CA GLU A 146 4.99 18.71 5.25
C GLU A 146 6.23 18.21 4.51
N PHE A 147 7.27 17.81 5.24
CA PHE A 147 8.50 17.25 4.65
C PHE A 147 8.24 15.94 3.88
N ALA A 148 7.41 15.04 4.41
CA ALA A 148 7.00 13.83 3.69
C ALA A 148 6.23 14.17 2.39
N ALA A 149 5.39 15.21 2.41
CA ALA A 149 4.70 15.68 1.22
C ALA A 149 5.64 16.33 0.19
N GLU A 150 6.67 17.05 0.64
CA GLU A 150 7.72 17.60 -0.23
C GLU A 150 8.54 16.51 -0.90
N LEU A 151 8.92 15.47 -0.15
CA LEU A 151 9.62 14.31 -0.71
C LEU A 151 8.81 13.70 -1.87
N ARG A 152 7.48 13.54 -1.73
CA ARG A 152 6.61 13.01 -2.80
C ARG A 152 6.52 13.88 -4.04
N LYS A 153 6.69 15.20 -3.92
CA LYS A 153 6.71 16.12 -5.06
C LYS A 153 8.02 16.02 -5.86
N GLY A 154 9.04 15.37 -5.29
CA GLY A 154 10.39 15.30 -5.84
C GLY A 154 11.11 16.65 -5.72
N VAL A 155 12.44 16.63 -5.89
CA VAL A 155 13.18 17.87 -6.10
C VAL A 155 12.84 18.34 -7.51
N GLN A 156 11.98 19.36 -7.62
CA GLN A 156 11.82 20.13 -8.85
C GLN A 156 13.12 20.93 -9.05
N SER A 157 14.15 20.31 -9.63
CA SER A 157 15.36 21.01 -10.08
C SER A 157 15.64 20.72 -11.54
#